data_AF-A0A3S3MSI4-F1
#
_entry.id   AF-A0A3S3MSI4-F1
#
_cell.length_a   1.000
_cell.length_b   1.000
_cell.length_c   1.000
_cell.angle_alpha   90.00
_cell.angle_beta   90.00
_cell.angle_gamma   90.00
#
_symmetry.space_group_name_H-M   'P 1'
#
loop_
_entity.id
_entity.type
_entity.pdbx_description
1 polymer ?
#
loop_
_entity_poly.entity_id
_entity_poly.type
_entity_poly.pdbx_seq_one_letter_code
_entity_poly.pdbx_strand_id
1 'polypeptide(L)'
;MDLQKNGSALSLEAEESGSPCKNFDDDGREKRTGTLLTASAHIITAVIGSGVLSLAWANAQLGWVAGPIVLLVFSAITWLISPDPVTGKRNYTYMDVVRANLGEGQQQLCGIAQYGNLIGTAVGYTITASISMAAVERSNCFHRNGHSAKCSPSNNPFMIIFASIQIVLSQLPNIHKLWFLSIIAAIMSFAYSFIGLGLSISKIAEADHHVRTTLTGVTVGIDVTDKEKVWRTLQSVGNIAFAYAFSMDTLKSSPPENKVMKKATSIGVVTTTIFYMLCGCLGYAAFGNNAPGNFLTGFGFYDPFWLIDLANIFIAVHLIGAYQVYTQPFYQFIENGPTAVGPIAPSSQLNTPVTCRYVGPTTSTTSGSFGELFL
;
A
#
# COMPACT_ATOMS: atom_id res chain seq x y z
N MET A 1 -41.12 -29.55 -66.63
CA MET A 1 -40.17 -28.84 -67.51
C MET A 1 -40.16 -27.40 -67.05
N ASP A 2 -39.59 -27.14 -65.88
CA ASP A 2 -38.15 -26.92 -65.67
C ASP A 2 -37.62 -25.77 -66.52
N LEU A 3 -37.29 -24.66 -65.85
CA LEU A 3 -36.17 -23.83 -66.22
C LEU A 3 -35.58 -23.14 -64.98
N GLN A 4 -34.27 -23.32 -64.87
CA GLN A 4 -33.34 -23.03 -63.80
C GLN A 4 -33.09 -21.55 -63.45
N LYS A 5 -32.74 -21.37 -62.16
CA LYS A 5 -31.59 -20.65 -61.57
C LYS A 5 -31.59 -19.12 -61.29
N ASN A 6 -31.00 -18.89 -60.10
CA ASN A 6 -30.27 -17.73 -59.58
C ASN A 6 -31.04 -16.62 -58.85
N GLY A 7 -31.09 -16.74 -57.52
CA GLY A 7 -31.28 -15.64 -56.58
C GLY A 7 -30.25 -15.74 -55.47
N SER A 8 -29.30 -14.81 -55.45
CA SER A 8 -28.17 -14.66 -54.52
C SER A 8 -28.59 -14.72 -53.05
N ALA A 9 -27.88 -15.54 -52.25
CA ALA A 9 -27.83 -15.41 -50.80
C ALA A 9 -26.96 -14.19 -50.45
N LEU A 10 -27.57 -13.16 -49.86
CA LEU A 10 -26.86 -12.09 -49.17
C LEU A 10 -27.34 -12.09 -47.72
N SER A 11 -26.59 -12.79 -46.87
CA SER A 11 -26.69 -12.74 -45.42
C SER A 11 -26.26 -11.35 -44.96
N LEU A 12 -27.23 -10.50 -44.62
CA LEU A 12 -27.00 -9.29 -43.84
C LEU A 12 -26.85 -9.70 -42.37
N GLU A 13 -25.61 -9.67 -41.90
CA GLU A 13 -25.27 -9.66 -40.48
C GLU A 13 -25.98 -8.47 -39.83
N ALA A 14 -26.87 -8.75 -38.87
CA ALA A 14 -27.39 -7.73 -37.99
C ALA A 14 -26.24 -7.31 -37.06
N GLU A 15 -25.69 -6.11 -37.29
CA GLU A 15 -24.82 -5.43 -36.33
C GLU A 15 -25.54 -5.36 -34.98
N GLU A 16 -25.03 -6.13 -34.01
CA GLU A 16 -25.37 -6.03 -32.60
C GLU A 16 -24.83 -4.69 -32.08
N SER A 17 -25.56 -3.61 -32.34
CA SER A 17 -25.26 -2.30 -31.74
C SER A 17 -25.24 -2.44 -30.22
N GLY A 18 -24.07 -2.18 -29.62
CA GLY A 18 -23.76 -2.49 -28.24
C GLY A 18 -24.73 -1.85 -27.25
N SER A 19 -25.33 -2.67 -26.38
CA SER A 19 -26.18 -2.19 -25.29
C SER A 19 -25.37 -1.28 -24.33
N PRO A 20 -25.87 -0.10 -23.94
CA PRO A 20 -25.17 0.82 -23.03
C PRO A 20 -24.84 0.22 -21.66
N CYS A 21 -25.64 -0.75 -21.16
CA CYS A 21 -25.44 -1.35 -19.83
C CYS A 21 -24.31 -2.43 -19.82
N LYS A 22 -23.49 -2.62 -20.89
CA LYS A 22 -22.38 -3.62 -20.92
C LYS A 22 -21.12 -3.17 -20.16
N ASN A 23 -20.96 -1.85 -20.00
CA ASN A 23 -19.76 -1.19 -19.45
C ASN A 23 -19.92 -0.76 -17.98
N PHE A 24 -21.05 -1.02 -17.34
CA PHE A 24 -21.33 -0.62 -15.97
C PHE A 24 -21.60 -1.83 -15.06
N ASP A 25 -21.18 -1.76 -13.80
CA ASP A 25 -21.48 -2.71 -12.73
C ASP A 25 -22.89 -2.50 -12.17
N ASP A 26 -23.32 -3.38 -11.26
CA ASP A 26 -24.63 -3.40 -10.60
C ASP A 26 -24.94 -2.15 -9.74
N ASP A 27 -23.91 -1.37 -9.43
CA ASP A 27 -24.00 -0.10 -8.72
C ASP A 27 -24.00 1.15 -9.64
N GLY A 28 -24.01 0.94 -10.96
CA GLY A 28 -24.06 2.00 -11.97
C GLY A 28 -22.71 2.69 -12.23
N ARG A 29 -21.60 2.16 -11.71
CA ARG A 29 -20.23 2.65 -12.00
C ARG A 29 -19.57 1.82 -13.10
N GLU A 30 -18.48 2.32 -13.67
CA GLU A 30 -17.68 1.60 -14.66
C GLU A 30 -17.35 0.17 -14.20
N LYS A 31 -17.42 -0.78 -15.14
CA LYS A 31 -17.29 -2.21 -14.85
C LYS A 31 -15.91 -2.57 -14.33
N ARG A 32 -15.85 -3.10 -13.11
CA ARG A 32 -14.61 -3.57 -12.49
C ARG A 32 -14.12 -4.86 -13.17
N THR A 33 -12.81 -4.97 -13.40
CA THR A 33 -12.18 -6.12 -14.11
C THR A 33 -11.29 -6.99 -13.23
N GLY A 34 -11.19 -6.68 -11.92
CA GLY A 34 -10.32 -7.37 -10.97
C GLY A 34 -10.57 -8.89 -10.87
N THR A 35 -9.49 -9.64 -10.73
CA THR A 35 -9.47 -11.10 -10.57
C THR A 35 -8.89 -11.48 -9.21
N LEU A 36 -9.01 -12.75 -8.80
CA LEU A 36 -8.34 -13.26 -7.58
C LEU A 36 -6.83 -12.96 -7.60
N LEU A 37 -6.18 -13.15 -8.75
CA LEU A 37 -4.75 -12.93 -8.91
C LEU A 37 -4.39 -11.46 -8.76
N THR A 38 -5.09 -10.57 -9.48
CA THR A 38 -4.79 -9.14 -9.42
C THR A 38 -5.13 -8.57 -8.05
N ALA A 39 -6.23 -8.99 -7.41
CA ALA A 39 -6.54 -8.58 -6.05
C ALA A 39 -5.56 -9.10 -5.01
N SER A 40 -5.13 -10.37 -5.11
CA SER A 40 -4.09 -10.91 -4.22
C SER A 40 -2.78 -10.15 -4.41
N ALA A 41 -2.39 -9.88 -5.66
CA ALA A 41 -1.21 -9.09 -5.97
C ALA A 41 -1.33 -7.68 -5.40
N HIS A 42 -2.46 -6.99 -5.59
CA HIS A 42 -2.70 -5.66 -5.01
C HIS A 42 -2.59 -5.65 -3.49
N ILE A 43 -3.16 -6.66 -2.81
CA ILE A 43 -3.04 -6.79 -1.35
C ILE A 43 -1.59 -6.98 -0.95
N ILE A 44 -0.88 -7.90 -1.58
CA ILE A 44 0.53 -8.15 -1.24
C ILE A 44 1.37 -6.89 -1.49
N THR A 45 1.18 -6.19 -2.61
CA THR A 45 1.93 -4.98 -2.96
C THR A 45 1.56 -3.76 -2.11
N ALA A 46 0.32 -3.67 -1.64
CA ALA A 46 -0.11 -2.59 -0.77
C ALA A 46 0.51 -2.70 0.63
N VAL A 47 0.77 -3.94 1.04
CA VAL A 47 1.23 -4.25 2.39
C VAL A 47 2.74 -4.36 2.44
N ILE A 48 3.37 -5.10 1.52
CA ILE A 48 4.83 -5.15 1.40
C ILE A 48 5.32 -3.77 0.96
N GLY A 49 5.74 -2.99 1.95
CA GLY A 49 6.04 -1.58 1.82
C GLY A 49 7.00 -1.09 2.91
N SER A 50 6.94 0.21 3.18
CA SER A 50 7.81 0.89 4.15
C SER A 50 7.75 0.29 5.56
N GLY A 51 6.61 -0.31 5.95
CA GLY A 51 6.45 -0.97 7.24
C GLY A 51 7.49 -2.08 7.48
N VAL A 52 7.87 -2.82 6.43
CA VAL A 52 8.87 -3.91 6.48
C VAL A 52 10.21 -3.45 7.04
N LEU A 53 10.63 -2.22 6.71
CA LEU A 53 11.93 -1.68 7.08
C LEU A 53 12.11 -1.54 8.60
N SER A 54 11.01 -1.35 9.32
CA SER A 54 10.99 -1.12 10.76
C SER A 54 10.77 -2.37 11.61
N LEU A 55 10.44 -3.50 10.97
CA LEU A 55 10.08 -4.73 11.68
C LEU A 55 11.24 -5.33 12.48
N ALA A 56 12.46 -5.22 11.96
CA ALA A 56 13.66 -5.65 12.69
C ALA A 56 13.84 -4.85 13.99
N TRP A 57 13.67 -3.52 13.91
CA TRP A 57 13.70 -2.64 15.08
C TRP A 57 12.56 -2.94 16.05
N ALA A 58 11.34 -3.18 15.55
CA ALA A 58 10.20 -3.53 16.38
C ALA A 58 10.44 -4.84 17.16
N ASN A 59 10.95 -5.87 16.49
CA ASN A 59 11.35 -7.12 17.13
C ASN A 59 12.54 -6.91 18.09
N ALA A 60 13.46 -5.99 17.83
CA ALA A 60 14.50 -5.64 18.79
C ALA A 60 13.94 -5.00 20.07
N GLN A 61 12.83 -4.26 19.99
CA GLN A 61 12.19 -3.70 21.17
C GLN A 61 11.40 -4.74 21.97
N LEU A 62 10.76 -5.69 21.28
CA LEU A 62 9.84 -6.69 21.86
C LEU A 62 10.51 -8.03 22.23
N GLY A 63 11.57 -8.40 21.52
CA GLY A 63 12.30 -9.66 21.66
C GLY A 63 11.71 -10.83 20.89
N TRP A 64 12.35 -11.98 21.07
CA TRP A 64 12.00 -13.25 20.41
C TRP A 64 10.60 -13.79 20.75
N VAL A 65 10.01 -13.34 21.87
CA VAL A 65 8.68 -13.80 22.29
C VAL A 65 7.60 -12.83 21.81
N ALA A 66 7.60 -11.60 22.32
CA ALA A 66 6.51 -10.67 22.07
C ALA A 66 6.47 -10.17 20.62
N GLY A 67 7.63 -10.01 19.94
CA GLY A 67 7.67 -9.52 18.56
C GLY A 67 6.89 -10.41 17.59
N PRO A 68 7.26 -11.70 17.46
CA PRO A 68 6.50 -12.68 16.68
C PRO A 68 5.03 -12.80 17.05
N ILE A 69 4.69 -12.80 18.35
CA ILE A 69 3.31 -12.92 18.81
C ILE A 69 2.49 -11.71 18.33
N VAL A 70 3.01 -10.49 18.48
CA VAL A 70 2.31 -9.28 18.06
C VAL A 70 2.12 -9.27 16.54
N LEU A 71 3.10 -9.70 15.75
CA LEU A 71 2.96 -9.88 14.30
C LEU A 71 1.81 -10.83 13.93
N LEU A 72 1.70 -11.97 14.63
CA LEU A 72 0.63 -12.94 14.41
C LEU A 72 -0.74 -12.44 14.87
N VAL A 73 -0.80 -11.70 15.98
CA VAL A 73 -2.04 -11.09 16.47
C VAL A 73 -2.57 -10.07 15.47
N PHE A 74 -1.73 -9.16 14.95
CA PHE A 74 -2.16 -8.21 13.94
C PHE A 74 -2.55 -8.89 12.63
N SER A 75 -1.83 -9.94 12.21
CA SER A 75 -2.23 -10.78 11.08
C SER A 75 -3.63 -11.38 11.27
N ALA A 76 -3.91 -11.95 12.44
CA ALA A 76 -5.21 -12.53 12.76
C ALA A 76 -6.31 -11.46 12.76
N ILE A 77 -6.06 -10.29 13.34
CA ILE A 77 -7.00 -9.16 13.32
C ILE A 77 -7.31 -8.76 11.88
N THR A 78 -6.29 -8.58 11.03
CA THR A 78 -6.48 -8.21 9.63
C THR A 78 -7.24 -9.27 8.84
N TRP A 79 -6.99 -10.56 9.12
CA TRP A 79 -7.74 -11.66 8.51
C TRP A 79 -9.21 -11.68 8.95
N LEU A 80 -9.49 -11.45 10.23
CA LEU A 80 -10.84 -11.44 10.80
C LEU A 80 -11.69 -10.26 10.32
N ILE A 81 -11.07 -9.12 10.05
CA ILE A 81 -11.76 -7.92 9.54
C ILE A 81 -12.06 -8.05 8.03
N SER A 82 -11.58 -9.11 7.35
CA SER A 82 -11.92 -9.39 5.95
C SER A 82 -13.45 -9.46 5.78
N PRO A 83 -14.02 -8.69 4.83
CA PRO A 83 -15.47 -8.50 4.75
C PRO A 83 -16.22 -9.83 4.56
N ASP A 84 -17.23 -10.05 5.42
CA ASP A 84 -18.15 -11.17 5.30
C ASP A 84 -19.30 -10.86 4.32
N PRO A 85 -19.98 -11.89 3.78
CA PRO A 85 -21.13 -11.73 2.88
C PRO A 85 -22.28 -10.98 3.57
N VAL A 86 -22.40 -9.68 3.37
CA VAL A 86 -23.61 -8.95 3.77
C VAL A 86 -24.35 -8.49 2.51
N THR A 87 -25.56 -9.01 2.34
CA THR A 87 -26.57 -8.44 1.45
C THR A 87 -26.89 -7.02 1.91
N GLY A 88 -26.52 -6.01 1.13
CA GLY A 88 -26.72 -4.60 1.49
C GLY A 88 -26.17 -3.62 0.46
N LYS A 89 -26.43 -2.32 0.66
CA LYS A 89 -25.89 -1.25 -0.17
C LYS A 89 -24.38 -1.11 0.09
N ARG A 90 -23.59 -1.06 -0.98
CA ARG A 90 -22.13 -0.94 -0.92
C ARG A 90 -21.70 0.43 -0.37
N ASN A 91 -20.69 0.41 0.51
CA ASN A 91 -20.06 1.60 1.07
C ASN A 91 -18.67 1.76 0.44
N TYR A 92 -18.40 2.91 -0.19
CA TYR A 92 -17.18 3.14 -0.97
C TYR A 92 -16.03 3.72 -0.16
N THR A 93 -16.32 4.22 1.04
CA THR A 93 -15.31 4.78 1.93
C THR A 93 -15.36 4.08 3.28
N TYR A 94 -14.20 4.02 3.95
CA TYR A 94 -14.12 3.50 5.32
C TYR A 94 -15.05 4.27 6.27
N MET A 95 -15.18 5.59 6.09
CA MET A 95 -16.11 6.42 6.86
C MET A 95 -17.57 6.01 6.69
N ASP A 96 -18.00 5.69 5.46
CA ASP A 96 -19.35 5.19 5.19
C ASP A 96 -19.59 3.82 5.84
N VAL A 97 -18.60 2.93 5.80
CA VAL A 97 -18.65 1.61 6.47
C VAL A 97 -18.81 1.78 7.98
N VAL A 98 -18.01 2.66 8.60
CA VAL A 98 -18.07 2.92 10.04
C VAL A 98 -19.43 3.52 10.41
N ARG A 99 -19.92 4.49 9.65
CA ARG A 99 -21.23 5.11 9.89
C ARG A 99 -22.36 4.09 9.82
N ALA A 100 -22.35 3.25 8.79
CA ALA A 100 -23.38 2.25 8.55
C ALA A 100 -23.44 1.17 9.64
N ASN A 101 -22.32 0.82 10.26
CA ASN A 101 -22.24 -0.26 11.25
C ASN A 101 -22.22 0.21 12.71
N LEU A 102 -21.60 1.37 12.99
CA LEU A 102 -21.31 1.84 14.35
C LEU A 102 -21.98 3.16 14.71
N GLY A 103 -22.45 3.94 13.73
CA GLY A 103 -23.08 5.23 13.94
C GLY A 103 -22.14 6.44 13.84
N GLU A 104 -22.69 7.64 14.01
CA GLU A 104 -22.02 8.91 13.68
C GLU A 104 -20.90 9.30 14.66
N GLY A 105 -21.04 8.99 15.95
CA GLY A 105 -20.01 9.31 16.95
C GLY A 105 -18.71 8.53 16.71
N GLN A 106 -18.84 7.24 16.39
CA GLN A 106 -17.72 6.36 16.07
C GLN A 106 -17.10 6.72 14.72
N GLN A 107 -17.89 7.16 13.74
CA GLN A 107 -17.39 7.68 12.47
C GLN A 107 -16.44 8.85 12.69
N GLN A 108 -16.77 9.80 13.56
CA GLN A 108 -15.90 10.96 13.83
C GLN A 108 -14.56 10.53 14.46
N LEU A 109 -14.60 9.66 15.47
CA LEU A 109 -13.39 9.15 16.11
C LEU A 109 -12.51 8.34 15.14
N CYS A 110 -13.12 7.46 14.35
CA CYS A 110 -12.43 6.68 13.33
C CYS A 110 -11.87 7.57 12.21
N GLY A 111 -12.57 8.65 11.86
CA GLY A 111 -12.11 9.64 10.88
C GLY A 111 -10.86 10.36 11.35
N ILE A 112 -10.87 10.87 12.59
CA ILE A 112 -9.69 11.49 13.20
C ILE A 112 -8.51 10.51 13.21
N ALA A 113 -8.73 9.25 13.61
CA ALA A 113 -7.70 8.23 13.61
C ALA A 113 -7.19 7.91 12.20
N GLN A 114 -8.08 7.75 11.21
CA GLN A 114 -7.72 7.43 9.84
C GLN A 114 -6.90 8.57 9.20
N TYR A 115 -7.40 9.81 9.24
CA TYR A 115 -6.68 10.94 8.65
C TYR A 115 -5.39 11.25 9.39
N GLY A 116 -5.37 11.10 10.72
CA GLY A 116 -4.14 11.17 11.51
C GLY A 116 -3.10 10.14 11.06
N ASN A 117 -3.52 8.90 10.81
CA ASN A 117 -2.65 7.86 10.27
C ASN A 117 -2.13 8.19 8.86
N LEU A 118 -2.98 8.71 7.97
CA LEU A 118 -2.57 9.10 6.61
C LEU A 118 -1.54 10.24 6.63
N ILE A 119 -1.74 11.27 7.46
CA ILE A 119 -0.77 12.36 7.65
C ILE A 119 0.54 11.82 8.24
N GLY A 120 0.44 10.98 9.28
CA GLY A 120 1.60 10.35 9.90
C GLY A 120 2.41 9.51 8.91
N THR A 121 1.72 8.78 8.03
CA THR A 121 2.33 8.00 6.94
C THR A 121 3.08 8.89 5.96
N ALA A 122 2.48 10.00 5.53
CA ALA A 122 3.13 10.97 4.64
C ALA A 122 4.41 11.56 5.23
N VAL A 123 4.38 11.90 6.53
CA VAL A 123 5.57 12.36 7.28
C VAL A 123 6.62 11.25 7.35
N GLY A 124 6.20 10.02 7.71
CA GLY A 124 7.08 8.85 7.79
C GLY A 124 7.77 8.53 6.46
N TYR A 125 7.05 8.65 5.33
CA TYR A 125 7.61 8.44 3.99
C TYR A 125 8.63 9.51 3.64
N THR A 126 8.34 10.77 3.95
CA THR A 126 9.28 11.88 3.74
C THR A 126 10.59 11.65 4.51
N ILE A 127 10.50 11.26 5.78
CA ILE A 127 11.68 10.97 6.62
C ILE A 127 12.44 9.76 6.07
N THR A 128 11.75 8.66 5.79
CA THR A 128 12.38 7.40 5.36
C THR A 128 13.05 7.52 4.00
N ALA A 129 12.42 8.20 3.03
CA ALA A 129 13.02 8.47 1.73
C ALA A 129 14.29 9.31 1.87
N SER A 130 14.26 10.32 2.75
CA SER A 130 15.40 11.19 2.99
C SER A 130 16.56 10.47 3.65
N ILE A 131 16.30 9.62 4.65
CA ILE A 131 17.31 8.77 5.27
C ILE A 131 17.92 7.83 4.23
N SER A 132 17.11 7.27 3.33
CA SER A 132 17.58 6.33 2.30
C SER A 132 18.47 7.03 1.28
N MET A 133 18.08 8.23 0.80
CA MET A 133 18.93 9.03 -0.10
C MET A 133 20.23 9.50 0.59
N ALA A 134 20.16 9.90 1.86
CA ALA A 134 21.34 10.26 2.65
C ALA A 134 22.28 9.05 2.88
N ALA A 135 21.72 7.84 3.02
CA ALA A 135 22.51 6.62 3.12
C ALA A 135 23.34 6.37 1.84
N VAL A 136 22.76 6.63 0.66
CA VAL A 136 23.48 6.52 -0.63
C VAL A 136 24.61 7.54 -0.72
N GLU A 137 24.36 8.80 -0.35
CA GLU A 137 25.42 9.82 -0.32
C GLU A 137 26.53 9.44 0.67
N ARG A 138 26.16 8.94 1.85
CA ARG A 138 27.10 8.50 2.87
C ARG A 138 27.97 7.34 2.38
N SER A 139 27.36 6.34 1.74
CA SER A 139 28.05 5.21 1.10
C SER A 139 29.08 5.68 0.08
N ASN A 140 28.65 6.50 -0.87
CA ASN A 140 29.50 7.06 -1.92
C ASN A 140 30.67 7.90 -1.35
N CYS A 141 30.42 8.64 -0.26
CA CYS A 141 31.46 9.40 0.43
C CYS A 141 32.53 8.49 1.04
N PHE A 142 32.14 7.40 1.71
CA PHE A 142 33.09 6.43 2.25
C PHE A 142 33.88 5.70 1.17
N HIS A 143 33.23 5.37 0.06
CA HIS A 143 33.89 4.72 -1.07
C HIS A 143 34.95 5.64 -1.71
N ARG A 144 34.64 6.93 -1.86
CA ARG A 144 35.55 7.90 -2.47
C ARG A 144 36.70 8.33 -1.55
N ASN A 145 36.42 8.55 -0.27
CA ASN A 145 37.34 9.19 0.66
C ASN A 145 37.98 8.21 1.67
N GLY A 146 37.63 6.93 1.59
CA GLY A 146 38.09 5.88 2.50
C GLY A 146 37.26 5.78 3.78
N HIS A 147 37.34 4.62 4.45
CA HIS A 147 36.52 4.27 5.61
C HIS A 147 36.76 5.12 6.87
N SER A 148 37.88 5.85 6.93
CA SER A 148 38.20 6.77 8.04
C SER A 148 37.68 8.20 7.83
N ALA A 149 37.03 8.49 6.70
CA ALA A 149 36.51 9.83 6.40
C ALA A 149 35.31 10.18 7.28
N LYS A 150 35.18 11.45 7.68
CA LYS A 150 34.00 11.94 8.41
C LYS A 150 32.86 12.22 7.42
N CYS A 151 32.11 11.18 7.05
CA CYS A 151 30.94 11.27 6.17
C CYS A 151 29.64 11.30 7.01
N SER A 152 29.04 12.49 7.14
CA SER A 152 27.77 12.70 7.84
C SER A 152 26.86 13.64 7.03
N PRO A 153 26.27 13.17 5.92
CA PRO A 153 25.36 13.98 5.13
C PRO A 153 24.14 14.41 5.96
N SER A 154 23.63 15.60 5.69
CA SER A 154 22.40 16.09 6.31
C SER A 154 21.19 15.51 5.59
N ASN A 155 20.15 15.14 6.35
CA ASN A 155 18.89 14.66 5.75
C ASN A 155 18.03 15.82 5.19
N ASN A 156 18.29 17.07 5.60
CA ASN A 156 17.44 18.21 5.26
C ASN A 156 17.35 18.49 3.75
N PRO A 157 18.45 18.48 2.97
CA PRO A 157 18.38 18.66 1.52
C PRO A 157 17.52 17.57 0.85
N PHE A 158 17.63 16.32 1.30
CA PHE A 158 16.87 15.21 0.76
C PHE A 158 15.37 15.30 1.09
N MET A 159 15.01 15.81 2.27
CA MET A 159 13.62 16.10 2.61
C MET A 159 13.02 17.16 1.67
N ILE A 160 13.79 18.22 1.36
CA ILE A 160 13.36 19.27 0.42
C ILE A 160 13.22 18.72 -1.00
N ILE A 161 14.15 17.87 -1.45
CA ILE A 161 14.08 17.22 -2.76
C ILE A 161 12.83 16.34 -2.84
N PHE A 162 12.60 15.49 -1.84
CA PHE A 162 11.43 14.61 -1.81
C PHE A 162 10.14 15.43 -1.83
N ALA A 163 10.02 16.43 -0.96
CA ALA A 163 8.86 17.33 -0.92
C ALA A 163 8.62 18.05 -2.26
N SER A 164 9.68 18.53 -2.92
CA SER A 164 9.57 19.19 -4.23
C SER A 164 9.00 18.24 -5.29
N ILE A 165 9.46 16.98 -5.31
CA ILE A 165 8.91 15.95 -6.21
C ILE A 165 7.43 15.72 -5.90
N GLN A 166 7.05 15.61 -4.62
CA GLN A 166 5.66 15.38 -4.22
C GLN A 166 4.74 16.55 -4.61
N ILE A 167 5.21 17.80 -4.49
CA ILE A 167 4.47 18.98 -4.96
C ILE A 167 4.19 18.84 -6.45
N VAL A 168 5.22 18.60 -7.28
CA VAL A 168 5.03 18.46 -8.73
C VAL A 168 4.08 17.32 -9.08
N LEU A 169 4.27 16.15 -8.46
CA LEU A 169 3.42 14.97 -8.73
C LEU A 169 1.98 15.18 -8.28
N SER A 170 1.74 15.91 -7.18
CA SER A 170 0.39 16.22 -6.70
C SER A 170 -0.42 17.12 -7.65
N GLN A 171 0.25 17.85 -8.55
CA GLN A 171 -0.43 18.69 -9.54
C GLN A 171 -0.92 17.91 -10.77
N LEU A 172 -0.59 16.62 -10.90
CA LEU A 172 -0.99 15.82 -12.05
C LEU A 172 -2.49 15.50 -11.97
N PRO A 173 -3.32 16.05 -12.88
CA PRO A 173 -4.78 16.09 -12.70
C PRO A 173 -5.48 14.76 -13.00
N ASN A 174 -4.77 13.63 -13.04
CA ASN A 174 -5.38 12.33 -13.33
C ASN A 174 -4.55 11.14 -12.81
N ILE A 175 -5.13 10.38 -11.88
CA ILE A 175 -4.56 9.14 -11.30
C ILE A 175 -4.42 8.04 -12.37
N HIS A 176 -5.15 8.12 -13.49
CA HIS A 176 -4.95 7.23 -14.64
C HIS A 176 -3.53 7.25 -15.21
N LYS A 177 -2.79 8.35 -15.02
CA LYS A 177 -1.37 8.43 -15.44
C LYS A 177 -0.41 7.87 -14.39
N LEU A 178 -0.90 7.53 -13.19
CA LEU A 178 -0.12 7.10 -12.04
C LEU A 178 -0.18 5.57 -11.79
N TRP A 179 -0.95 4.80 -12.55
CA TRP A 179 -0.95 3.32 -12.44
C TRP A 179 0.46 2.74 -12.61
N PHE A 180 1.22 3.30 -13.55
CA PHE A 180 2.62 2.96 -13.80
C PHE A 180 3.49 3.25 -12.58
N LEU A 181 3.24 4.36 -11.88
CA LEU A 181 3.95 4.73 -10.66
C LEU A 181 3.68 3.72 -9.53
N SER A 182 2.45 3.21 -9.43
CA SER A 182 2.10 2.16 -8.47
C SER A 182 2.77 0.82 -8.78
N ILE A 183 2.90 0.46 -10.07
CA ILE A 183 3.63 -0.74 -10.48
C ILE A 183 5.12 -0.63 -10.16
N ILE A 184 5.74 0.50 -10.48
CA ILE A 184 7.14 0.75 -10.10
C ILE A 184 7.28 0.64 -8.58
N ALA A 185 6.41 1.32 -7.83
CA ALA A 185 6.43 1.31 -6.37
C ALA A 185 6.39 -0.13 -5.81
N ALA A 186 5.50 -0.97 -6.34
CA ALA A 186 5.40 -2.38 -5.99
C ALA A 186 6.70 -3.17 -6.28
N ILE A 187 7.25 -3.05 -7.49
CA ILE A 187 8.48 -3.75 -7.89
C ILE A 187 9.64 -3.35 -6.99
N MET A 188 9.82 -2.05 -6.77
CA MET A 188 10.87 -1.52 -5.90
C MET A 188 10.72 -2.03 -4.46
N SER A 189 9.47 -2.15 -3.98
CA SER A 189 9.20 -2.64 -2.63
C SER A 189 9.65 -4.07 -2.38
N PHE A 190 9.31 -4.98 -3.30
CA PHE A 190 9.81 -6.33 -3.25
C PHE A 190 11.33 -6.37 -3.38
N ALA A 191 11.89 -5.60 -4.31
CA ALA A 191 13.32 -5.63 -4.61
C ALA A 191 14.17 -5.25 -3.39
N TYR A 192 13.92 -4.12 -2.72
CA TYR A 192 14.70 -3.78 -1.52
C TYR A 192 14.47 -4.75 -0.37
N SER A 193 13.26 -5.31 -0.25
CA SER A 193 12.94 -6.23 0.83
C SER A 193 13.67 -7.58 0.66
N PHE A 194 13.73 -8.11 -0.56
CA PHE A 194 14.51 -9.31 -0.87
C PHE A 194 16.01 -9.08 -0.72
N ILE A 195 16.53 -7.92 -1.15
CA ILE A 195 17.93 -7.54 -0.92
C ILE A 195 18.22 -7.52 0.57
N GLY A 196 17.37 -6.84 1.36
CA GLY A 196 17.52 -6.78 2.80
C GLY A 196 17.45 -8.14 3.49
N LEU A 197 16.57 -9.03 3.02
CA LEU A 197 16.49 -10.40 3.53
C LEU A 197 17.77 -11.19 3.23
N GLY A 198 18.28 -11.12 2.00
CA GLY A 198 19.52 -11.77 1.60
C GLY A 198 20.72 -11.26 2.38
N LEU A 199 20.83 -9.94 2.57
CA LEU A 199 21.86 -9.31 3.40
C LEU A 199 21.73 -9.74 4.87
N SER A 200 20.51 -9.86 5.41
CA SER A 200 20.29 -10.36 6.78
C SER A 200 20.81 -11.78 6.94
N ILE A 201 20.48 -12.67 5.99
CA ILE A 201 20.96 -14.06 6.00
C ILE A 201 22.48 -14.12 5.88
N SER A 202 23.06 -13.32 4.96
CA SER A 202 24.51 -13.23 4.81
C SER A 202 25.18 -12.78 6.09
N LYS A 203 24.64 -11.76 6.76
CA LYS A 203 25.16 -11.23 8.03
C LYS A 203 25.11 -12.29 9.13
N ILE A 204 24.01 -13.05 9.18
CA ILE A 204 23.84 -14.14 10.15
C ILE A 204 24.86 -15.26 9.94
N ALA A 205 25.25 -15.52 8.69
CA ALA A 205 26.17 -16.58 8.32
C ALA A 205 27.66 -16.21 8.49
N GLU A 206 28.00 -14.98 8.88
CA GLU A 206 29.39 -14.58 9.13
C GLU A 206 29.98 -15.35 10.32
N ALA A 207 31.24 -15.81 10.18
CA ALA A 207 31.89 -16.66 11.18
C ALA A 207 32.03 -15.98 12.57
N ASP A 208 32.26 -14.66 12.60
CA ASP A 208 32.39 -13.86 13.83
C ASP A 208 31.08 -13.15 14.19
N HIS A 209 29.93 -13.65 13.72
CA HIS A 209 28.66 -13.01 14.01
C HIS A 209 28.25 -13.16 15.49
N HIS A 210 28.49 -12.11 16.25
CA HIS A 210 28.05 -12.00 17.64
C HIS A 210 27.24 -10.71 17.85
N VAL A 211 25.92 -10.85 17.85
CA VAL A 211 25.01 -9.78 18.25
C VAL A 211 24.16 -10.22 19.44
N ARG A 212 23.90 -9.29 20.35
CA ARG A 212 23.09 -9.58 21.52
C ARG A 212 21.61 -9.52 21.15
N THR A 213 20.95 -10.68 21.17
CA THR A 213 19.50 -10.80 21.14
C THR A 213 18.98 -11.27 22.50
N THR A 214 17.70 -11.10 22.75
CA THR A 214 17.09 -11.38 24.06
C THR A 214 15.63 -11.79 23.89
N LEU A 215 15.10 -12.53 24.88
CA LEU A 215 13.71 -12.99 24.85
C LEU A 215 12.69 -11.84 24.85
N THR A 216 13.03 -10.74 25.54
CA THR A 216 12.15 -9.58 25.75
C THR A 216 12.62 -8.32 25.03
N GLY A 217 13.62 -8.42 24.14
CA GLY A 217 14.18 -7.29 23.40
C GLY A 217 15.04 -6.40 24.30
N VAL A 218 15.20 -5.13 23.90
CA VAL A 218 16.05 -4.16 24.61
C VAL A 218 15.90 -4.25 26.13
N THR A 219 17.02 -4.34 26.84
CA THR A 219 17.07 -4.63 28.28
C THR A 219 17.23 -3.35 29.08
N VAL A 220 16.38 -3.18 30.09
CA VAL A 220 16.46 -2.06 31.03
C VAL A 220 17.83 -2.05 31.72
N GLY A 221 18.44 -0.86 31.83
CA GLY A 221 19.72 -0.65 32.49
C GLY A 221 20.94 -1.04 31.64
N ILE A 222 20.74 -1.65 30.48
CA ILE A 222 21.80 -1.95 29.50
C ILE A 222 21.58 -1.14 28.22
N ASP A 223 20.40 -1.26 27.60
CA ASP A 223 20.07 -0.59 26.33
C ASP A 223 19.27 0.69 26.52
N VAL A 224 18.40 0.71 27.51
CA VAL A 224 17.35 1.72 27.70
C VAL A 224 17.02 1.90 29.18
N THR A 225 16.47 3.06 29.52
CA THR A 225 15.82 3.31 30.82
C THR A 225 14.44 2.65 30.88
N ASP A 226 13.85 2.54 32.07
CA ASP A 226 12.48 2.01 32.26
C ASP A 226 11.44 2.74 31.40
N LYS A 227 11.51 4.08 31.40
CA LYS A 227 10.57 4.92 30.65
C LYS A 227 10.72 4.72 29.14
N GLU A 228 11.97 4.62 28.67
CA GLU A 228 12.25 4.34 27.26
C GLU A 228 11.81 2.94 26.86
N LYS A 229 11.95 1.93 27.74
CA LYS A 229 11.47 0.58 27.45
C LYS A 229 9.97 0.57 27.19
N VAL A 230 9.19 1.24 28.04
CA VAL A 230 7.73 1.35 27.86
C VAL A 230 7.41 2.10 26.55
N TRP A 231 8.05 3.25 26.33
CA TRP A 231 7.80 4.08 25.14
C TRP A 231 8.17 3.37 23.84
N ARG A 232 9.31 2.68 23.79
CA ARG A 232 9.76 1.93 22.61
C ARG A 232 8.91 0.67 22.38
N THR A 233 8.41 0.05 23.44
CA THR A 233 7.45 -1.06 23.33
C THR A 233 6.16 -0.59 22.65
N LEU A 234 5.58 0.53 23.10
CA LEU A 234 4.38 1.09 22.47
C LEU A 234 4.61 1.49 21.01
N GLN A 235 5.74 2.14 20.70
CA GLN A 235 6.13 2.46 19.33
C GLN A 235 6.29 1.20 18.47
N SER A 236 6.90 0.14 18.98
CA SER A 236 7.09 -1.10 18.22
C SER A 236 5.76 -1.79 17.88
N VAL A 237 4.80 -1.77 18.80
CA VAL A 237 3.43 -2.25 18.53
C VAL A 237 2.76 -1.38 17.47
N GLY A 238 2.92 -0.05 17.56
CA GLY A 238 2.44 0.90 16.54
C GLY A 238 3.06 0.66 15.15
N ASN A 239 4.37 0.40 15.07
CA ASN A 239 5.06 0.09 13.82
C ASN A 239 4.53 -1.21 13.19
N ILE A 240 4.28 -2.25 14.01
CA ILE A 240 3.68 -3.50 13.53
C ILE A 240 2.23 -3.26 13.07
N ALA A 241 1.45 -2.51 13.83
CA ALA A 241 0.07 -2.15 13.45
C ALA A 241 0.03 -1.42 12.10
N PHE A 242 0.92 -0.43 11.92
CA PHE A 242 1.08 0.31 10.68
C PHE A 242 1.42 -0.62 9.50
N ALA A 243 2.29 -1.61 9.71
CA ALA A 243 2.66 -2.55 8.65
C ALA A 243 1.46 -3.40 8.17
N TYR A 244 0.43 -3.62 9.00
CA TYR A 244 -0.78 -4.37 8.62
C TYR A 244 -1.95 -3.48 8.18
N ALA A 245 -1.78 -2.16 8.12
CA ALA A 245 -2.85 -1.23 7.77
C ALA A 245 -3.11 -1.21 6.25
N PHE A 246 -4.08 -2.00 5.77
CA PHE A 246 -4.62 -1.89 4.42
C PHE A 246 -6.14 -2.03 4.38
N SER A 247 -6.78 -1.34 3.45
CA SER A 247 -8.23 -1.42 3.18
C SER A 247 -8.44 -1.63 1.68
N MET A 248 -9.31 -2.57 1.28
CA MET A 248 -9.58 -2.89 -0.14
C MET A 248 -11.07 -2.77 -0.47
N ASP A 249 -11.39 -2.11 -1.59
CA ASP A 249 -12.73 -2.06 -2.21
C ASP A 249 -12.70 -2.17 -3.76
N THR A 250 -11.71 -2.86 -4.35
CA THR A 250 -11.44 -2.82 -5.81
C THR A 250 -11.86 -4.06 -6.62
N LEU A 251 -12.70 -4.96 -6.10
CA LEU A 251 -13.01 -6.21 -6.80
C LEU A 251 -14.28 -6.17 -7.66
N LYS A 252 -14.26 -7.00 -8.71
CA LYS A 252 -15.31 -7.19 -9.72
C LYS A 252 -16.63 -7.71 -9.12
N SER A 253 -17.76 -7.21 -9.60
CA SER A 253 -19.11 -7.59 -9.13
C SER A 253 -19.51 -9.05 -9.38
N SER A 254 -18.79 -9.82 -10.20
CA SER A 254 -19.11 -11.23 -10.50
C SER A 254 -17.85 -12.06 -10.83
N PRO A 255 -17.62 -13.25 -10.22
CA PRO A 255 -18.41 -13.99 -9.22
C PRO A 255 -18.46 -13.27 -7.85
N PRO A 256 -19.23 -13.75 -6.83
CA PRO A 256 -19.48 -13.00 -5.60
C PRO A 256 -18.19 -12.42 -5.02
N GLU A 257 -18.11 -11.09 -5.05
CA GLU A 257 -16.92 -10.32 -4.70
C GLU A 257 -16.38 -10.72 -3.33
N ASN A 258 -17.27 -10.99 -2.38
CA ASN A 258 -16.94 -11.44 -1.04
C ASN A 258 -16.12 -12.74 -0.99
N LYS A 259 -16.42 -13.75 -1.83
CA LYS A 259 -15.68 -15.03 -1.84
C LYS A 259 -14.29 -14.85 -2.43
N VAL A 260 -14.19 -14.06 -3.51
CA VAL A 260 -12.92 -13.75 -4.16
C VAL A 260 -12.07 -12.86 -3.26
N MET A 261 -12.66 -11.84 -2.64
CA MET A 261 -12.00 -10.93 -1.70
C MET A 261 -11.51 -11.70 -0.48
N LYS A 262 -12.34 -12.50 0.18
CA LYS A 262 -11.92 -13.27 1.36
C LYS A 262 -10.77 -14.22 1.04
N LYS A 263 -10.79 -14.86 -0.14
CA LYS A 263 -9.68 -15.70 -0.60
C LYS A 263 -8.43 -14.87 -0.92
N ALA A 264 -8.58 -13.73 -1.61
CA ALA A 264 -7.47 -12.82 -1.92
C ALA A 264 -6.84 -12.24 -0.65
N THR A 265 -7.65 -11.76 0.30
CA THR A 265 -7.24 -11.30 1.63
C THR A 265 -6.56 -12.41 2.39
N SER A 266 -7.08 -13.64 2.40
CA SER A 266 -6.41 -14.75 3.07
C SER A 266 -5.03 -15.04 2.48
N ILE A 267 -4.89 -15.08 1.15
CA ILE A 267 -3.60 -15.28 0.47
C ILE A 267 -2.66 -14.12 0.80
N GLY A 268 -3.15 -12.89 0.70
CA GLY A 268 -2.37 -11.68 0.96
C GLY A 268 -1.88 -11.62 2.40
N VAL A 269 -2.75 -11.80 3.38
CA VAL A 269 -2.41 -11.79 4.82
C VAL A 269 -1.40 -12.89 5.13
N VAL A 270 -1.61 -14.13 4.68
CA VAL A 270 -0.65 -15.22 4.92
C VAL A 270 0.72 -14.90 4.31
N THR A 271 0.74 -14.45 3.06
CA THR A 271 1.99 -14.12 2.35
C THR A 271 2.74 -12.99 3.06
N THR A 272 2.04 -11.90 3.37
CA THR A 272 2.59 -10.79 4.14
C THR A 272 3.12 -11.24 5.49
N THR A 273 2.36 -12.06 6.22
CA THR A 273 2.74 -12.48 7.57
C THR A 273 4.06 -13.26 7.54
N ILE A 274 4.19 -14.19 6.59
CA ILE A 274 5.45 -14.92 6.38
C ILE A 274 6.57 -13.94 6.06
N PHE A 275 6.33 -12.99 5.15
CA PHE A 275 7.32 -12.01 4.74
C PHE A 275 7.77 -11.09 5.89
N TYR A 276 6.83 -10.61 6.70
CA TYR A 276 7.06 -9.76 7.85
C TYR A 276 7.78 -10.49 8.96
N MET A 277 7.41 -11.74 9.21
CA MET A 277 8.13 -12.62 10.12
C MET A 277 9.57 -12.82 9.66
N LEU A 278 9.80 -13.06 8.37
CA LEU A 278 11.13 -13.20 7.81
C LEU A 278 11.97 -11.93 7.99
N CYS A 279 11.48 -10.77 7.54
CA CYS A 279 12.20 -9.50 7.66
C CYS A 279 12.43 -9.08 9.12
N GLY A 280 11.41 -9.24 9.99
CA GLY A 280 11.50 -8.90 11.40
C GLY A 280 12.43 -9.83 12.18
N CYS A 281 12.30 -11.15 12.00
CA CYS A 281 13.10 -12.13 12.74
C CYS A 281 14.53 -12.21 12.23
N LEU A 282 14.75 -12.26 10.91
CA LEU A 282 16.11 -12.30 10.36
C LEU A 282 16.81 -10.95 10.52
N GLY A 283 16.10 -9.83 10.41
CA GLY A 283 16.67 -8.53 10.75
C GLY A 283 17.05 -8.43 12.23
N TYR A 284 16.23 -8.95 13.15
CA TYR A 284 16.59 -8.99 14.58
C TYR A 284 17.74 -9.95 14.86
N ALA A 285 17.79 -11.11 14.21
CA ALA A 285 18.94 -12.02 14.28
C ALA A 285 20.22 -11.35 13.79
N ALA A 286 20.17 -10.59 12.68
CA ALA A 286 21.33 -9.95 12.08
C ALA A 286 21.89 -8.77 12.90
N PHE A 287 21.04 -8.02 13.61
CA PHE A 287 21.45 -6.77 14.29
C PHE A 287 21.28 -6.76 15.81
N GLY A 288 20.55 -7.73 16.38
CA GLY A 288 20.28 -7.80 17.80
C GLY A 288 19.50 -6.60 18.34
N ASN A 289 19.68 -6.31 19.63
CA ASN A 289 18.98 -5.23 20.35
C ASN A 289 19.28 -3.83 19.78
N ASN A 290 20.30 -3.71 18.91
CA ASN A 290 20.70 -2.48 18.24
C ASN A 290 20.19 -2.38 16.79
N ALA A 291 19.22 -3.22 16.39
CA ALA A 291 18.63 -3.15 15.05
C ALA A 291 18.19 -1.73 14.69
N PRO A 292 18.55 -1.19 13.51
CA PRO A 292 18.17 0.16 13.13
C PRO A 292 16.72 0.23 12.67
N GLY A 293 16.10 1.42 12.79
CA GLY A 293 14.71 1.66 12.39
C GLY A 293 14.43 1.45 10.89
N ASN A 294 15.46 1.56 10.05
CA ASN A 294 15.49 0.99 8.72
C ASN A 294 16.63 -0.04 8.70
N PHE A 295 16.30 -1.33 8.70
CA PHE A 295 17.31 -2.38 8.85
C PHE A 295 18.35 -2.40 7.70
N LEU A 296 18.01 -1.85 6.52
CA LEU A 296 18.97 -1.69 5.41
C LEU A 296 20.11 -0.72 5.73
N THR A 297 19.91 0.22 6.66
CA THR A 297 20.98 1.12 7.13
C THR A 297 21.96 0.44 8.08
N GLY A 298 21.65 -0.76 8.56
CA GLY A 298 22.48 -1.52 9.51
C GLY A 298 23.60 -2.34 8.90
N PHE A 299 23.53 -2.66 7.60
CA PHE A 299 24.49 -3.57 6.94
C PHE A 299 25.90 -2.99 6.78
N GLY A 300 26.11 -1.72 7.12
CA GLY A 300 27.40 -1.06 6.99
C GLY A 300 27.73 -0.74 5.54
N PHE A 301 28.36 0.41 5.32
CA PHE A 301 28.64 0.97 3.99
C PHE A 301 29.86 0.33 3.31
N TYR A 302 30.13 -0.95 3.59
CA TYR A 302 31.45 -1.55 3.36
C TYR A 302 31.43 -2.46 2.13
N ASP A 303 30.76 -3.62 2.15
CA ASP A 303 30.65 -4.49 0.96
C ASP A 303 29.44 -5.45 1.01
N PRO A 304 28.71 -5.69 -0.11
CA PRO A 304 28.77 -4.93 -1.36
C PRO A 304 28.00 -3.61 -1.24
N PHE A 305 28.71 -2.48 -1.19
CA PHE A 305 28.12 -1.15 -1.02
C PHE A 305 27.09 -0.81 -2.11
N TRP A 306 27.34 -1.23 -3.36
CA TRP A 306 26.42 -1.00 -4.48
C TRP A 306 25.05 -1.63 -4.27
N LEU A 307 24.98 -2.78 -3.59
CA LEU A 307 23.73 -3.50 -3.36
C LEU A 307 22.89 -2.79 -2.29
N ILE A 308 23.56 -2.25 -1.27
CA ILE A 308 22.94 -1.42 -0.23
C ILE A 308 22.45 -0.10 -0.83
N ASP A 309 23.24 0.52 -1.71
CA ASP A 309 22.85 1.76 -2.40
C ASP A 309 21.65 1.51 -3.32
N LEU A 310 21.68 0.42 -4.07
CA LEU A 310 20.55 0.00 -4.91
C LEU A 310 19.27 -0.20 -4.09
N ALA A 311 19.36 -0.86 -2.94
CA ALA A 311 18.21 -1.06 -2.05
C ALA A 311 17.67 0.27 -1.50
N ASN A 312 18.54 1.21 -1.12
CA ASN A 312 18.11 2.53 -0.65
C ASN A 312 17.53 3.40 -1.78
N ILE A 313 18.03 3.29 -3.01
CA ILE A 313 17.41 3.90 -4.19
C ILE A 313 16.01 3.33 -4.42
N PHE A 314 15.85 2.01 -4.34
CA PHE A 314 14.55 1.35 -4.44
C PHE A 314 13.57 1.84 -3.35
N ILE A 315 14.02 2.03 -2.11
CA ILE A 315 13.18 2.63 -1.06
C ILE A 315 12.75 4.05 -1.47
N ALA A 316 13.68 4.90 -1.90
CA ALA A 316 13.36 6.28 -2.26
C ALA A 316 12.34 6.34 -3.41
N VAL A 317 12.52 5.54 -4.46
CA VAL A 317 11.58 5.45 -5.59
C VAL A 317 10.23 4.87 -5.18
N HIS A 318 10.23 3.81 -4.37
CA HIS A 318 9.00 3.21 -3.82
C HIS A 318 8.18 4.26 -3.07
N LEU A 319 8.82 5.01 -2.16
CA LEU A 319 8.14 6.00 -1.33
C LEU A 319 7.61 7.19 -2.14
N ILE A 320 8.20 7.50 -3.30
CA ILE A 320 7.65 8.52 -4.19
C ILE A 320 6.25 8.11 -4.66
N GLY A 321 6.09 6.87 -5.13
CA GLY A 321 4.81 6.35 -5.60
C GLY A 321 3.83 6.07 -4.46
N ALA A 322 4.29 5.46 -3.37
CA ALA A 322 3.45 5.15 -2.23
C ALA A 322 2.87 6.42 -1.60
N TYR A 323 3.64 7.51 -1.51
CA TYR A 323 3.14 8.80 -1.02
C TYR A 323 1.94 9.28 -1.84
N GLN A 324 2.05 9.26 -3.17
CA GLN A 324 0.99 9.71 -4.06
C GLN A 324 -0.27 8.87 -3.97
N VAL A 325 -0.21 7.60 -3.58
CA VAL A 325 -1.41 6.76 -3.36
C VAL A 325 -2.01 7.04 -1.98
N TYR A 326 -1.19 7.11 -0.94
CA TYR A 326 -1.64 7.27 0.44
C TYR A 326 -2.20 8.66 0.75
N THR A 327 -1.75 9.72 0.08
CA THR A 327 -2.27 11.07 0.33
C THR A 327 -3.57 11.39 -0.39
N GLN A 328 -4.00 10.59 -1.37
CA GLN A 328 -5.22 10.88 -2.16
C GLN A 328 -6.48 10.96 -1.32
N PRO A 329 -6.77 10.01 -0.41
CA PRO A 329 -7.97 10.11 0.43
C PRO A 329 -7.97 11.38 1.30
N PHE A 330 -6.79 11.89 1.64
CA PHE A 330 -6.64 13.13 2.39
C PHE A 330 -6.82 14.38 1.53
N TYR A 331 -6.29 14.40 0.30
CA TYR A 331 -6.53 15.49 -0.65
C TYR A 331 -8.02 15.60 -1.00
N GLN A 332 -8.66 14.47 -1.29
CA GLN A 332 -10.10 14.41 -1.54
C GLN A 332 -10.90 14.92 -0.34
N PHE A 333 -10.48 14.62 0.89
CA PHE A 333 -11.13 15.14 2.09
C PHE A 333 -11.03 16.68 2.19
N ILE A 334 -9.86 17.25 1.90
CA ILE A 334 -9.64 18.71 1.94
C ILE A 334 -10.44 19.40 0.83
N GLU A 335 -10.37 18.90 -0.40
CA GLU A 335 -11.00 19.50 -1.59
C GLU A 335 -12.52 19.49 -1.50
N ASN A 336 -13.10 18.44 -0.93
CA ASN A 336 -14.55 18.33 -0.74
C ASN A 336 -15.06 19.03 0.54
N GLY A 337 -14.15 19.49 1.41
CA GLY A 337 -14.43 20.21 2.65
C GLY A 337 -15.00 19.35 3.80
N PRO A 338 -15.02 19.88 5.05
CA PRO A 338 -15.50 19.16 6.24
C PRO A 338 -16.98 18.75 6.20
N THR A 339 -17.78 19.36 5.31
CA THR A 339 -19.17 18.95 5.06
C THR A 339 -19.29 17.56 4.45
N ALA A 340 -18.20 17.00 3.90
CA ALA A 340 -18.12 15.63 3.41
C ALA A 340 -17.92 14.56 4.51
N VAL A 341 -17.89 14.95 5.80
CA VAL A 341 -18.11 14.01 6.92
C VAL A 341 -19.62 13.69 7.07
N GLY A 342 -20.47 14.49 6.43
CA GLY A 342 -21.86 14.15 6.08
C GLY A 342 -21.93 13.33 4.79
N PRO A 343 -23.08 12.70 4.48
CA PRO A 343 -23.22 11.90 3.27
C PRO A 343 -22.77 12.72 2.07
N ILE A 344 -21.99 12.12 1.17
CA ILE A 344 -21.76 12.64 -0.18
C ILE A 344 -23.15 12.98 -0.73
N ALA A 345 -23.48 14.27 -0.78
CA ALA A 345 -24.52 14.72 -1.68
C ALA A 345 -24.02 14.30 -3.07
N PRO A 346 -24.82 13.54 -3.85
CA PRO A 346 -24.39 13.11 -5.17
C PRO A 346 -23.96 14.37 -5.90
N SER A 347 -22.73 14.35 -6.44
CA SER A 347 -22.24 15.40 -7.32
C SER A 347 -23.32 15.69 -8.35
N SER A 348 -24.03 16.79 -8.18
CA SER A 348 -25.11 17.23 -9.07
C SER A 348 -24.55 17.87 -10.34
N GLN A 349 -23.35 17.45 -10.74
CA GLN A 349 -22.70 17.83 -11.99
C GLN A 349 -22.20 16.52 -12.60
N LEU A 350 -22.96 16.04 -13.59
CA LEU A 350 -22.88 14.74 -14.28
C LEU A 350 -23.37 13.51 -13.50
N ASN A 351 -24.64 13.51 -13.11
CA ASN A 351 -25.40 12.27 -12.95
C ASN A 351 -26.76 12.46 -13.64
N THR A 352 -26.82 12.27 -14.95
CA THR A 352 -28.05 11.71 -15.52
C THR A 352 -28.16 10.29 -14.99
N PRO A 353 -29.16 9.94 -14.17
CA PRO A 353 -29.37 8.57 -13.77
C PRO A 353 -29.67 7.77 -15.04
N VAL A 354 -28.75 6.90 -15.47
CA VAL A 354 -29.06 5.85 -16.43
C VAL A 354 -29.97 4.87 -15.70
N THR A 355 -31.25 5.21 -15.68
CA THR A 355 -32.29 4.30 -15.25
C THR A 355 -32.42 3.30 -16.40
N CYS A 356 -31.83 2.10 -16.33
CA CYS A 356 -32.08 1.03 -17.30
C CYS A 356 -33.56 0.58 -17.09
N ARG A 357 -34.54 1.43 -17.44
CA ARG A 357 -35.94 1.04 -17.68
C ARG A 357 -36.00 0.46 -19.08
N TYR A 358 -36.62 -0.71 -19.22
CA TYR A 358 -37.07 -1.22 -20.52
C TYR A 358 -37.96 -0.15 -21.17
N VAL A 359 -37.44 0.54 -22.18
CA VAL A 359 -38.21 1.49 -22.99
C VAL A 359 -38.15 0.99 -24.42
N GLY A 360 -39.33 0.65 -24.97
CA GLY A 360 -39.51 0.32 -26.38
C GLY A 360 -39.16 1.50 -27.31
N PRO A 361 -39.15 1.28 -28.63
CA PRO A 361 -38.40 2.11 -29.56
C PRO A 361 -39.10 3.45 -29.83
N THR A 362 -38.37 4.57 -29.73
CA THR A 362 -38.48 5.72 -30.66
C THR A 362 -37.33 6.74 -30.52
N THR A 363 -36.67 6.96 -31.67
CA THR A 363 -36.07 8.19 -32.24
C THR A 363 -35.06 9.06 -31.46
N SER A 364 -33.79 8.83 -31.82
CA SER A 364 -32.70 9.78 -32.16
C SER A 364 -32.59 11.15 -31.48
N THR A 365 -31.42 11.41 -30.88
CA THR A 365 -30.58 12.58 -31.22
C THR A 365 -29.14 12.35 -30.76
N THR A 366 -28.20 12.65 -31.64
CA THR A 366 -26.74 12.52 -31.50
C THR A 366 -26.12 13.72 -30.79
N SER A 367 -25.23 13.50 -29.82
CA SER A 367 -23.98 14.25 -29.68
C SER A 367 -22.95 13.41 -28.90
N GLY A 368 -21.69 13.48 -29.34
CA GLY A 368 -20.62 12.54 -28.99
C GLY A 368 -20.17 12.60 -27.54
N SER A 369 -19.75 11.45 -27.01
CA SER A 369 -19.20 11.28 -25.66
C SER A 369 -17.82 10.61 -25.69
N PHE A 370 -17.00 11.12 -24.75
CA PHE A 370 -15.84 10.53 -24.07
C PHE A 370 -15.90 9.00 -23.82
N GLY A 371 -14.73 8.39 -23.64
CA GLY A 371 -14.51 7.23 -22.77
C GLY A 371 -13.14 7.39 -22.06
N GLU A 372 -13.02 7.47 -20.72
CA GLU A 372 -13.40 6.54 -19.63
C GLU A 372 -12.39 5.37 -19.44
N LEU A 373 -11.69 5.32 -18.29
CA LEU A 373 -11.85 4.27 -17.25
C LEU A 373 -10.83 4.41 -16.09
N PHE A 374 -11.28 4.65 -14.86
CA PHE A 374 -10.44 4.90 -13.65
C PHE A 374 -10.07 3.63 -12.89
N LEU A 375 -8.86 3.69 -12.31
CA LEU A 375 -8.20 2.74 -11.40
C LEU A 375 -8.67 2.89 -9.96
#